data_AF-A0A6L4WU70-F1
#
_entry.id   AF-A0A6L4WU70-F1
#
_cell.length_a   1.000
_cell.length_b   1.000
_cell.length_c   1.000
_cell.angle_alpha   90.00
_cell.angle_beta   90.00
_cell.angle_gamma   90.00
#
_symmetry.space_group_name_H-M   'P 1'
#
loop_
_entity.id
_entity.type
_entity.pdbx_description
1 polymer ?
#
loop_
_entity_poly.entity_id
_entity_poly.type
_entity_poly.pdbx_seq_one_letter_code
_entity_poly.pdbx_strand_id
1 'polypeptide(L)' 'MILSELGKTIRDLRKQKGLSQENLAEQSGISRATLSKLENGYIANISIVTINQILSLLGYEIDIKPTNPFMT' A
#
# COMPACT_ATOMS: atom_id res chain seq x y z
N MET A 1 6.44 6.34 -9.14
CA MET A 1 5.36 6.28 -8.15
C MET A 1 5.89 6.85 -6.84
N ILE A 2 5.24 7.88 -6.29
CA ILE A 2 5.54 8.41 -4.96
C ILE A 2 4.61 7.78 -3.91
N LEU A 3 4.94 7.89 -2.61
CA LEU A 3 4.22 7.20 -1.53
C LEU A 3 2.71 7.55 -1.47
N SER A 4 2.34 8.78 -1.82
CA SER A 4 0.94 9.21 -1.86
C SER A 4 0.14 8.56 -2.99
N GLU A 5 0.77 8.26 -4.12
CA GLU A 5 0.15 7.51 -5.22
C GLU A 5 -0.05 6.04 -4.83
N LEU A 6 0.97 5.44 -4.20
CA LEU A 6 0.87 4.08 -3.65
C LEU A 6 -0.27 3.96 -2.64
N GLY A 7 -0.40 4.94 -1.74
CA GLY A 7 -1.49 4.98 -0.76
C GLY A 7 -2.89 4.99 -1.41
N LYS A 8 -3.06 5.77 -2.48
CA LYS A 8 -4.32 5.77 -3.27
C LYS A 8 -4.57 4.41 -3.92
N THR A 9 -3.55 3.80 -4.53
CA THR A 9 -3.66 2.47 -5.11
C THR A 9 -4.07 1.43 -4.06
N ILE A 10 -3.46 1.43 -2.88
CA ILE A 10 -3.82 0.54 -1.76
C ILE A 10 -5.30 0.73 -1.38
N ARG A 11 -5.76 1.99 -1.29
CA ARG A 11 -7.16 2.30 -0.97
C ARG A 11 -8.13 1.71 -2.00
N ASP A 12 -7.80 1.84 -3.28
CA ASP A 12 -8.65 1.38 -4.37
C ASP A 12 -8.69 -0.15 -4.40
N LEU A 13 -7.55 -0.81 -4.26
CA LEU A 13 -7.45 -2.28 -4.17
C LEU A 13 -8.20 -2.82 -2.94
N ARG A 14 -8.09 -2.17 -1.78
CA ARG A 14 -8.85 -2.54 -0.59
C ARG A 14 -10.35 -2.49 -0.84
N LYS A 15 -10.84 -1.42 -1.47
CA LYS A 15 -12.26 -1.27 -1.82
C LYS A 15 -12.72 -2.31 -2.84
N GLN A 16 -11.90 -2.62 -3.84
CA GLN A 16 -12.21 -3.67 -4.83
C GLN A 16 -12.38 -5.04 -4.18
N LYS A 17 -11.62 -5.32 -3.11
CA LYS A 17 -11.79 -6.52 -2.27
C LYS A 17 -12.92 -6.44 -1.25
N GLY A 18 -13.65 -5.32 -1.16
CA GLY A 18 -14.73 -5.13 -0.19
C GLY A 18 -14.25 -5.06 1.27
N LEU A 19 -12.97 -4.80 1.51
CA LEU A 19 -12.40 -4.76 2.87
C LEU A 19 -12.60 -3.38 3.50
N SER A 20 -12.94 -3.34 4.80
CA SER A 20 -12.88 -2.11 5.58
C SER A 20 -11.42 -1.74 5.91
N GLN A 21 -11.15 -0.48 6.28
CA GLN A 21 -9.83 -0.09 6.79
C GLN A 21 -9.46 -0.87 8.05
N GLU A 22 -10.44 -1.15 8.92
CA GLU A 22 -10.20 -1.93 10.14
C GLU A 22 -9.70 -3.33 9.81
N ASN A 23 -10.39 -4.03 8.90
CA ASN A 23 -10.03 -5.40 8.54
C ASN A 23 -8.67 -5.51 7.85
N LEU A 24 -8.35 -4.58 6.93
CA LEU A 24 -7.04 -4.62 6.30
C LEU A 24 -5.93 -4.27 7.29
N ALA A 25 -6.15 -3.28 8.16
CA ALA A 25 -5.16 -2.87 9.15
C ALA A 25 -4.86 -4.00 10.15
N GLU A 26 -5.90 -4.65 10.66
CA GLU A 26 -5.81 -5.81 11.56
C GLU A 26 -5.00 -6.94 10.91
N GLN A 27 -5.37 -7.35 9.68
CA GLN A 27 -4.65 -8.41 8.96
C GLN A 27 -3.21 -8.02 8.61
N SER A 28 -2.94 -6.73 8.39
CA SER A 28 -1.60 -6.22 8.08
C SER A 28 -0.76 -5.95 9.33
N GLY A 29 -1.29 -6.16 10.53
CA GLY A 29 -0.59 -5.90 11.79
C GLY A 29 -0.29 -4.42 12.05
N ILE A 30 -1.10 -3.50 11.52
CA ILE A 30 -0.95 -2.05 11.74
C ILE A 30 -2.20 -1.44 12.34
N SER A 31 -2.08 -0.24 12.91
CA SER A 31 -3.26 0.49 13.35
C SER A 31 -4.10 0.98 12.16
N ARG A 32 -5.43 1.01 12.33
CA ARG A 32 -6.35 1.63 11.37
C ARG A 32 -6.00 3.09 11.08
N ALA A 33 -5.49 3.82 12.07
CA ALA A 33 -5.01 5.20 11.88
C ALA A 33 -3.79 5.27 10.96
N THR A 34 -2.84 4.33 11.07
CA THR A 34 -1.69 4.21 10.16
C THR A 34 -2.17 3.94 8.74
N LEU A 35 -3.08 2.97 8.55
CA LEU A 35 -3.63 2.67 7.22
C LEU A 35 -4.37 3.89 6.64
N SER A 36 -5.15 4.60 7.45
CA SER A 36 -5.85 5.82 7.01
C SER A 36 -4.88 6.92 6.57
N LYS A 37 -3.79 7.15 7.32
CA LYS A 37 -2.75 8.12 6.94
C LYS A 37 -2.06 7.71 5.64
N LEU A 38 -1.76 6.42 5.46
CA LEU A 38 -1.19 5.88 4.23
C LEU A 38 -2.13 6.10 3.04
N GLU A 39 -3.39 5.66 3.13
CA GLU A 39 -4.38 5.75 2.05
C GLU A 39 -4.71 7.19 1.62
N ASN A 40 -4.52 8.14 2.53
CA ASN A 40 -4.76 9.56 2.26
C ASN A 40 -3.47 10.35 1.96
N GLY A 41 -2.30 9.71 1.94
CA GLY A 41 -1.02 10.35 1.60
C GLY A 41 -0.43 11.25 2.70
N TYR A 42 -0.89 11.11 3.94
CA TYR A 42 -0.40 11.87 5.10
C TYR A 42 0.72 11.17 5.87
N ILE A 43 1.13 9.98 5.44
CA ILE A 43 2.20 9.23 6.10
C ILE A 43 3.57 9.67 5.55
N ALA A 44 4.46 10.10 6.44
CA ALA A 44 5.81 10.52 6.06
C ALA A 44 6.73 9.32 5.80
N ASN A 45 6.61 8.28 6.62
CA ASN A 45 7.48 7.11 6.60
C ASN A 45 6.67 5.84 6.87
N ILE A 46 6.95 4.77 6.13
CA ILE A 46 6.40 3.43 6.34
C ILE A 46 7.46 2.40 5.95
N SER A 47 7.52 1.29 6.67
CA SER A 47 8.48 0.24 6.37
C SER A 47 8.09 -0.50 5.08
N ILE A 48 9.09 -0.94 4.32
CA ILE A 48 8.86 -1.77 3.12
C ILE A 48 8.20 -3.10 3.48
N VAL A 49 8.50 -3.64 4.66
CA VAL A 49 7.89 -4.88 5.19
C VAL A 49 6.38 -4.71 5.35
N THR A 50 5.95 -3.58 5.92
CA THR A 50 4.52 -3.26 6.06
C THR A 50 3.83 -3.10 4.71
N ILE A 51 4.47 -2.43 3.75
CA ILE A 51 3.91 -2.31 2.39
C ILE A 51 3.75 -3.68 1.74
N ASN A 52 4.77 -4.54 1.83
CA ASN A 52 4.71 -5.91 1.32
C ASN A 52 3.58 -6.73 1.98
N GLN A 53 3.37 -6.61 3.29
CA GLN A 53 2.27 -7.28 3.99
C GLN A 53 0.90 -6.80 3.51
N ILE A 54 0.71 -5.48 3.36
CA ILE A 54 -0.54 -4.93 2.85
C ILE A 54 -0.80 -5.43 1.42
N LEU A 55 0.20 -5.33 0.55
CA LEU A 55 0.07 -5.74 -0.86
C LEU A 55 -0.22 -7.24 -0.98
N SER A 56 0.45 -8.10 -0.20
CA SER A 56 0.23 -9.54 -0.25
C SER A 56 -1.21 -9.93 0.14
N LEU A 57 -1.78 -9.29 1.17
CA LEU A 57 -3.20 -9.44 1.53
C LEU A 57 -4.15 -8.98 0.41
N LEU A 58 -3.71 -7.97 -0.34
CA LEU A 58 -4.43 -7.49 -1.53
C LEU A 58 -4.15 -8.34 -2.77
N GLY A 59 -3.25 -9.33 -2.72
CA GLY A 59 -2.90 -10.19 -3.86
C GLY A 59 -1.92 -9.55 -4.84
N TYR A 60 -1.11 -8.60 -4.37
CA TYR A 60 -0.10 -7.88 -5.14
C TYR A 60 1.28 -8.01 -4.49
N GLU A 61 2.32 -7.74 -5.25
CA GLU A 61 3.71 -7.73 -4.79
C GLU A 61 4.43 -6.46 -5.27
N ILE A 62 5.57 -6.16 -4.66
CA ILE A 62 6.45 -5.08 -5.10
C ILE A 62 7.32 -5.60 -6.24
N ASP A 63 7.38 -4.81 -7.32
CA ASP A 63 8.22 -5.06 -8.48
C ASP A 63 9.21 -3.89 -8.68
N ILE A 64 10.39 -4.19 -9.23
CA ILE A 64 11.44 -3.22 -9.52
C ILE A 64 11.55 -3.08 -11.03
N LYS A 65 11.28 -1.87 -11.53
CA LYS A 65 11.34 -1.56 -12.96
C LYS A 65 12.44 -0.53 -13.25
N PRO A 66 13.11 -0.62 -14.42
CA PRO A 66 14.07 0.39 -14.82
C PRO A 66 13.39 1.76 -14.97
N THR A 67 14.02 2.81 -14.44
CA THR A 67 13.50 4.19 -14.51
C THR A 67 13.47 4.71 -15.95
N ASN A 68 14.32 4.16 -16.82
CA ASN A 68 14.32 4.41 -18.27
C ASN A 68 14.22 3.08 -19.02
N PRO A 69 13.09 2.78 -19.69
CA PRO A 69 12.89 1.51 -20.39
C PRO A 69 13.73 1.37 -21.67
N PHE A 70 14.50 2.40 -22.05
CA PHE A 70 15.37 2.39 -23.23
C PHE A 70 16.86 2.25 -22.91
N MET A 71 17.24 2.04 -21.64
CA MET A 71 18.61 1.69 -21.26
C MET A 71 18.73 0.19 -21.02
N THR A 72 18.68 -0.58 -22.09
CA THR A 72 19.11 -1.99 -22.17
C THR A 72 19.80 -2.22 -23.49
#